data_AF-A0A1F4B3C5-F1
#
_entry.id   AF-A0A1F4B3C5-F1
#
_cell.length_a   1.000
_cell.length_b   1.000
_cell.length_c   1.000
_cell.angle_alpha   90.00
_cell.angle_beta   90.00
_cell.angle_gamma   90.00
#
_symmetry.space_group_name_H-M   'P 1'
#
loop_
_entity.id
_entity.type
_entity.pdbx_description
1 polymer ?
#
loop_
_entity_poly.entity_id
_entity_poly.type
_entity_poly.pdbx_seq_one_letter_code
_entity_poly.pdbx_strand_id
1 'polypeptide(L)'
;MDADKLKVVPPTGVGAPRTASLPCLEWGSFPSADTARPEQLLEPLALGPRLAQRRGDETAHWWVYLPPQGSRQAALRKADELKKLGVDEYFIMQEEGRWRWSISLGVFRSEEAARARLESMQSRRLRGAQVGERDTQLARVWIQVRDVDAALQAKLKDIAQALPGTELRECASGN
;
A
#
# COMPACT_ATOMS: atom_id res chain seq x y z
N MET A 1 -44.11 52.93 25.44
CA MET A 1 -43.93 51.52 25.07
C MET A 1 -43.48 51.52 23.63
N ASP A 2 -42.18 51.63 23.48
CA ASP A 2 -41.53 52.16 22.30
C ASP A 2 -41.07 50.99 21.43
N ALA A 3 -41.54 51.03 20.19
CA ALA A 3 -41.31 50.02 19.18
C ALA A 3 -39.87 50.07 18.67
N ASP A 4 -39.38 48.86 18.38
CA ASP A 4 -38.47 48.55 17.29
C ASP A 4 -37.03 49.05 17.40
N LYS A 5 -36.19 48.16 17.95
CA LYS A 5 -34.73 48.23 17.83
C LYS A 5 -34.32 47.92 16.38
N LEU A 6 -33.87 48.98 15.73
CA LEU A 6 -32.85 49.02 14.67
C LEU A 6 -31.89 47.81 14.66
N LYS A 7 -31.79 47.12 13.52
CA LYS A 7 -30.54 46.45 13.14
C LYS A 7 -30.28 46.57 11.64
N VAL A 8 -29.08 47.05 11.38
CA VAL A 8 -28.54 47.59 10.13
C VAL A 8 -27.85 46.47 9.34
N VAL A 9 -28.10 46.49 8.02
CA VAL A 9 -27.38 45.98 6.82
C VAL A 9 -27.11 44.48 6.53
N PRO A 10 -27.32 44.05 5.26
CA PRO A 10 -26.72 42.88 4.62
C PRO A 10 -25.37 43.29 3.92
N PRO A 11 -24.54 42.39 3.34
CA PRO A 11 -24.92 41.65 2.13
C PRO A 11 -24.54 40.16 2.14
N THR A 12 -25.41 39.40 1.51
CA THR A 12 -25.16 38.21 0.71
C THR A 12 -23.70 38.08 0.25
N GLY A 13 -22.94 37.23 0.94
CA GLY A 13 -21.72 36.66 0.40
C GLY A 13 -22.10 35.62 -0.63
N VAL A 14 -21.90 35.94 -1.90
CA VAL A 14 -21.89 34.99 -3.01
C VAL A 14 -20.85 33.93 -2.68
N GLY A 15 -21.29 32.78 -2.17
CA GLY A 15 -20.47 31.59 -2.11
C GLY A 15 -20.23 31.15 -3.55
N ALA A 16 -19.01 31.36 -4.04
CA ALA A 16 -18.51 30.72 -5.26
C ALA A 16 -18.92 29.24 -5.26
N PRO A 17 -19.18 28.61 -6.42
CA PRO A 17 -19.49 27.20 -6.47
C PRO A 17 -18.37 26.48 -5.72
N ARG A 18 -18.72 25.90 -4.57
CA ARG A 18 -17.86 24.94 -3.88
C ARG A 18 -17.73 23.80 -4.86
N THR A 19 -16.70 23.89 -5.71
CA THR A 19 -16.18 22.80 -6.51
C THR A 19 -16.15 21.64 -5.54
N ALA A 20 -16.84 20.55 -5.87
CA ALA A 20 -17.02 19.44 -4.96
C ALA A 20 -15.63 18.89 -4.56
N SER A 21 -15.06 19.43 -3.48
CA SER A 21 -13.82 18.97 -2.92
C SER A 21 -14.13 17.63 -2.31
N LEU A 22 -13.49 16.57 -2.78
CA LEU A 22 -13.48 15.32 -2.03
C LEU A 22 -12.78 15.63 -0.70
N PRO A 23 -13.37 15.24 0.45
CA PRO A 23 -12.88 15.69 1.74
C PRO A 23 -11.42 15.28 1.95
N CYS A 24 -11.06 14.08 1.46
CA CYS A 24 -9.71 13.53 1.57
C CYS A 24 -9.60 12.31 0.63
N LEU A 25 -8.47 12.18 -0.07
CA LEU A 25 -8.08 10.96 -0.78
C LEU A 25 -6.87 10.34 -0.11
N GLU A 26 -6.82 9.02 -0.04
CA GLU A 26 -5.65 8.29 0.43
C GLU A 26 -5.08 7.40 -0.67
N TRP A 27 -3.80 7.54 -0.90
CA TRP A 27 -3.03 6.77 -1.86
C TRP A 27 -2.07 5.85 -1.10
N GLY A 28 -2.18 4.55 -1.27
CA GLY A 28 -1.43 3.63 -0.44
C GLY A 28 -1.35 2.21 -0.96
N SER A 29 -1.30 1.27 -0.01
CA SER A 29 -0.79 -0.09 -0.17
C SER A 29 0.74 -0.17 -0.36
N PHE A 30 1.46 0.92 -0.07
CA PHE A 30 2.92 0.90 -0.08
C PHE A 30 3.44 -0.03 1.02
N PRO A 31 4.42 -0.90 0.73
CA PRO A 31 5.19 -1.52 1.79
C PRO A 31 5.88 -0.42 2.60
N SER A 32 5.91 -0.56 3.93
CA SER A 32 6.39 0.49 4.84
C SER A 32 7.81 1.01 4.57
N ALA A 33 8.61 0.29 3.79
CA ALA A 33 9.96 0.67 3.39
C ALA A 33 10.05 1.56 2.12
N ASP A 34 8.94 1.77 1.39
CA ASP A 34 8.96 2.38 0.05
C ASP A 34 8.14 3.68 -0.06
N THR A 35 8.13 4.53 0.98
CA THR A 35 7.38 5.80 0.95
C THR A 35 8.10 6.93 0.22
N ALA A 36 9.43 6.84 0.05
CA ALA A 36 10.22 7.90 -0.56
C ALA A 36 9.79 8.21 -2.00
N ARG A 37 9.51 7.18 -2.79
CA ARG A 37 9.12 7.32 -4.20
C ARG A 37 7.76 8.00 -4.39
N PRO A 38 6.67 7.60 -3.70
CA PRO A 38 5.42 8.32 -3.80
C PRO A 38 5.50 9.73 -3.21
N GLU A 39 6.30 9.97 -2.17
CA GLU A 39 6.53 11.33 -1.65
C GLU A 39 7.16 12.24 -2.73
N GLN A 40 8.20 11.77 -3.44
CA GLN A 40 8.84 12.51 -4.53
C GLN A 40 7.89 12.84 -5.69
N LEU A 41 6.93 11.97 -6.00
CA LEU A 41 5.93 12.23 -7.04
C LEU A 41 4.90 13.28 -6.62
N LEU A 42 4.69 13.47 -5.32
CA LEU A 42 3.77 14.45 -4.76
C LEU A 42 4.44 15.81 -4.46
N GLU A 43 5.77 15.86 -4.33
CA GLU A 43 6.54 17.11 -4.21
C GLU A 43 6.14 18.20 -5.24
N PRO A 44 6.04 17.93 -6.56
CA PRO A 44 5.67 18.96 -7.55
C PRO A 44 4.22 19.47 -7.39
N LEU A 45 3.37 18.80 -6.62
CA LEU A 45 2.01 19.26 -6.32
C LEU A 45 1.97 20.27 -5.17
N ALA A 46 3.10 20.52 -4.48
CA ALA A 46 3.25 21.48 -3.40
C ALA A 46 2.15 21.38 -2.31
N LEU A 47 1.77 20.14 -1.96
CA LEU A 47 0.65 19.87 -1.05
C LEU A 47 0.94 20.30 0.40
N GLY A 48 2.22 20.37 0.79
CA GLY A 48 2.65 20.87 2.10
C GLY A 48 1.87 20.24 3.26
N PRO A 49 1.18 21.04 4.10
CA PRO A 49 0.45 20.55 5.28
C PRO A 49 -0.82 19.74 4.95
N ARG A 50 -1.23 19.67 3.68
CA ARG A 50 -2.38 18.84 3.25
C ARG A 50 -2.03 17.36 3.17
N LEU A 51 -0.74 17.03 3.17
CA LEU A 51 -0.23 15.67 3.14
C LEU A 51 -0.13 15.11 4.57
N ALA A 52 -0.68 13.93 4.80
CA ALA A 52 -0.53 13.18 6.04
C ALA A 52 -0.19 11.73 5.74
N GLN A 53 0.68 11.12 6.52
CA GLN A 53 0.97 9.69 6.41
C GLN A 53 0.19 8.91 7.46
N ARG A 54 -0.55 7.90 7.01
CA ARG A 54 -1.26 6.93 7.85
C ARG A 54 -0.60 5.57 7.69
N ARG A 55 -0.19 4.96 8.80
CA ARG A 55 0.19 3.55 8.81
C ARG A 55 -1.09 2.72 8.95
N GLY A 56 -1.23 1.72 8.09
CA GLY A 56 -2.28 0.72 8.18
C GLY A 56 -1.66 -0.66 8.34
N ASP A 57 -2.29 -1.51 9.12
CA ASP A 57 -2.05 -2.94 9.09
C ASP A 57 -2.91 -3.58 7.98
N GLU A 58 -2.31 -4.49 7.25
CA GLU A 58 -2.99 -5.32 6.27
C GLU A 58 -2.62 -6.78 6.55
N THR A 59 -3.62 -7.66 6.65
CA THR A 59 -3.34 -9.08 6.84
C THR A 59 -3.34 -9.77 5.47
N ALA A 60 -2.21 -10.35 5.11
CA ALA A 60 -2.14 -11.33 4.03
C ALA A 60 -2.44 -12.71 4.62
N HIS A 61 -3.43 -13.41 4.07
CA HIS A 61 -3.80 -14.75 4.52
C HIS A 61 -3.04 -15.86 3.78
N TRP A 62 -2.45 -15.53 2.63
CA TRP A 62 -1.76 -16.48 1.76
C TRP A 62 -0.30 -16.10 1.61
N TRP A 63 0.55 -17.09 1.42
CA TRP A 63 1.95 -16.87 1.10
C TRP A 63 2.50 -17.97 0.21
N VAL A 64 3.51 -17.62 -0.58
CA VAL A 64 4.27 -18.58 -1.38
C VAL A 64 5.59 -18.78 -0.68
N TYR A 65 5.96 -20.02 -0.42
CA TYR A 65 7.18 -20.33 0.32
C TYR A 65 7.83 -21.62 -0.16
N LEU A 66 9.11 -21.75 0.15
CA LEU A 66 9.85 -23.01 0.13
C LEU A 66 9.86 -23.60 1.55
N PRO A 67 9.59 -24.91 1.70
CA PRO A 67 9.58 -25.56 2.99
C PRO A 67 10.93 -25.41 3.72
N PRO A 68 10.95 -25.56 5.06
CA PRO A 68 12.16 -25.51 5.88
C PRO A 68 13.30 -26.36 5.31
N GLN A 69 14.46 -25.73 5.09
CA GLN A 69 15.63 -26.43 4.55
C GLN A 69 16.44 -27.18 5.63
N GLY A 70 15.95 -27.20 6.88
CA GLY A 70 16.57 -27.88 8.02
C GLY A 70 17.75 -27.12 8.65
N SER A 71 18.45 -26.26 7.92
CA SER A 71 19.54 -25.43 8.44
C SER A 71 19.69 -24.10 7.73
N ARG A 72 20.36 -23.14 8.37
CA ARG A 72 20.72 -21.84 7.78
C ARG A 72 21.50 -22.01 6.48
N GLN A 73 22.48 -22.92 6.46
CA GLN A 73 23.34 -23.11 5.31
C GLN A 73 22.56 -23.69 4.12
N ALA A 74 21.62 -24.60 4.38
CA ALA A 74 20.75 -25.12 3.33
C ALA A 74 19.80 -24.06 2.78
N ALA A 75 19.22 -23.21 3.64
CA ALA A 75 18.41 -22.06 3.22
C ALA A 75 19.21 -21.05 2.39
N LEU A 76 20.45 -20.74 2.78
CA LEU A 76 21.33 -19.85 2.03
C LEU A 76 21.70 -20.43 0.66
N ARG A 77 22.00 -21.73 0.57
CA ARG A 77 22.23 -22.39 -0.72
C ARG A 77 21.00 -22.31 -1.62
N LYS A 78 19.82 -22.53 -1.05
CA LYS A 78 18.57 -22.45 -1.81
C LYS A 78 18.30 -21.02 -2.28
N ALA A 79 18.55 -20.02 -1.45
CA ALA A 79 18.47 -18.61 -1.81
C ALA A 79 19.45 -18.21 -2.93
N ASP A 80 20.65 -18.79 -2.96
CA ASP A 80 21.58 -18.58 -4.07
C ASP A 80 21.05 -19.17 -5.39
N GLU A 81 20.39 -20.34 -5.34
CA GLU A 81 19.68 -20.88 -6.51
C GLU A 81 18.55 -19.95 -6.96
N LEU A 82 17.79 -19.36 -6.04
CA LEU A 82 16.72 -18.39 -6.36
C LEU A 82 17.27 -17.20 -7.16
N LYS A 83 18.37 -16.62 -6.69
CA LYS A 83 19.05 -15.50 -7.38
C LYS A 83 19.49 -15.87 -8.78
N LYS A 84 20.04 -17.07 -8.97
CA LYS A 84 20.43 -17.59 -10.30
C LYS A 84 19.25 -17.75 -11.25
N LEU A 85 18.04 -17.95 -10.73
CA LEU A 85 16.79 -18.01 -11.49
C LEU A 85 16.13 -16.62 -11.68
N GLY A 86 16.79 -15.55 -11.23
CA GLY A 86 16.28 -14.17 -11.28
C GLY A 86 15.13 -13.93 -10.29
N VAL A 87 15.15 -14.61 -9.15
CA VAL A 87 14.22 -14.43 -8.04
C VAL A 87 14.98 -13.74 -6.91
N ASP A 88 14.94 -12.41 -6.92
CA ASP A 88 15.64 -11.58 -5.93
C ASP A 88 14.74 -11.18 -4.76
N GLU A 89 13.42 -11.29 -4.94
CA GLU A 89 12.42 -11.01 -3.91
C GLU A 89 12.14 -12.27 -3.08
N TYR A 90 12.93 -12.47 -2.03
CA TYR A 90 12.72 -13.56 -1.08
C TYR A 90 13.14 -13.16 0.34
N PHE A 91 12.58 -13.87 1.33
CA PHE A 91 12.90 -13.68 2.73
C PHE A 91 13.13 -15.03 3.43
N ILE A 92 14.29 -15.20 4.08
CA ILE A 92 14.58 -16.43 4.84
C ILE A 92 14.01 -16.27 6.24
N MET A 93 13.09 -17.14 6.61
CA MET A 93 12.50 -17.18 7.95
C MET A 93 13.56 -17.67 8.95
N GLN A 94 13.93 -16.80 9.88
CA GLN A 94 14.90 -17.12 10.95
C GLN A 94 14.22 -17.33 12.30
N GLU A 95 12.93 -17.00 12.41
CA GLU A 95 12.12 -17.19 13.59
C GLU A 95 12.06 -18.67 13.99
N GLU A 96 12.12 -18.92 15.30
CA GLU A 96 12.03 -20.27 15.83
C GLU A 96 10.62 -20.84 15.66
N GLY A 97 10.55 -22.14 15.35
CA GLY A 97 9.30 -22.86 15.12
C GLY A 97 9.30 -23.67 13.84
N ARG A 98 8.11 -24.16 13.46
CA ARG A 98 7.91 -25.05 12.29
C ARG A 98 8.34 -24.45 10.94
N TRP A 99 8.48 -23.12 10.87
CA TRP A 99 8.83 -22.41 9.65
C TRP A 99 10.30 -21.94 9.63
N ARG A 100 11.10 -22.28 10.63
CA ARG A 100 12.50 -21.89 10.68
C ARG A 100 13.25 -22.43 9.45
N TRP A 101 14.02 -21.56 8.79
CA TRP A 101 14.74 -21.85 7.54
C TRP A 101 13.85 -22.13 6.33
N SER A 102 12.57 -21.78 6.38
CA SER A 102 11.76 -21.64 5.18
C SER A 102 12.12 -20.37 4.43
N ILE A 103 11.80 -20.31 3.15
CA ILE A 103 12.05 -19.12 2.33
C ILE A 103 10.72 -18.62 1.82
N SER A 104 10.26 -17.47 2.30
CA SER A 104 9.10 -16.79 1.74
C SER A 104 9.48 -16.14 0.41
N LEU A 105 8.65 -16.38 -0.60
CA LEU A 105 8.76 -15.84 -1.96
C LEU A 105 7.70 -14.75 -2.24
N GLY A 106 6.97 -14.34 -1.19
CA GLY A 106 5.91 -13.35 -1.24
C GLY A 106 4.71 -13.74 -0.37
N VAL A 107 3.97 -12.72 0.08
CA VAL A 107 2.70 -12.86 0.80
C VAL A 107 1.60 -12.14 0.04
N PHE A 108 0.40 -12.69 0.06
CA PHE A 108 -0.71 -12.31 -0.80
C PHE A 108 -2.02 -12.32 -0.01
N ARG A 109 -2.92 -11.40 -0.37
CA ARG A 109 -4.27 -11.33 0.23
C ARG A 109 -5.20 -12.43 -0.28
N SER A 110 -5.02 -12.83 -1.54
CA SER A 110 -5.85 -13.82 -2.22
C SER A 110 -5.03 -15.04 -2.62
N GLU A 111 -5.66 -16.20 -2.57
CA GLU A 111 -5.05 -17.46 -3.00
C GLU A 111 -4.66 -17.42 -4.48
N GLU A 112 -5.50 -16.83 -5.33
CA GLU A 112 -5.27 -16.71 -6.77
C GLU A 112 -3.98 -15.96 -7.09
N ALA A 113 -3.71 -14.86 -6.36
CA ALA A 113 -2.47 -14.09 -6.52
C ALA A 113 -1.24 -14.90 -6.07
N ALA A 114 -1.36 -15.67 -5.00
CA ALA A 114 -0.29 -16.57 -4.55
C ALA A 114 -0.04 -17.69 -5.57
N ARG A 115 -1.10 -18.28 -6.14
CA ARG A 115 -1.01 -19.30 -7.19
C ARG A 115 -0.35 -18.74 -8.45
N ALA A 116 -0.77 -17.56 -8.92
CA ALA A 116 -0.16 -16.90 -10.06
C ALA A 116 1.35 -16.63 -9.84
N ARG A 117 1.74 -16.22 -8.62
CA ARG A 117 3.16 -16.08 -8.27
C ARG A 117 3.88 -17.43 -8.31
N LEU A 118 3.26 -18.49 -7.77
CA LEU A 118 3.82 -19.85 -7.82
C LEU A 118 4.04 -20.31 -9.27
N GLU A 119 3.06 -20.10 -10.16
CA GLU A 119 3.18 -20.43 -11.59
C GLU A 119 4.30 -19.65 -12.29
N SER A 120 4.47 -18.36 -11.93
CA SER A 120 5.59 -17.55 -12.40
C SER A 120 6.95 -18.13 -11.96
N MET A 121 7.03 -18.62 -10.72
CA MET A 121 8.24 -19.28 -10.20
C MET A 121 8.50 -20.61 -10.92
N GLN A 122 7.47 -21.42 -11.15
CA GLN A 122 7.59 -22.67 -11.90
C GLN A 122 8.04 -22.43 -13.34
N SER A 123 7.55 -21.37 -13.99
CA SER A 123 7.99 -20.94 -15.32
C SER A 123 9.48 -20.57 -15.36
N ARG A 124 10.02 -20.07 -14.24
CA ARG A 124 11.46 -19.81 -14.02
C ARG A 124 12.24 -21.05 -13.58
N ARG A 125 11.68 -22.26 -13.73
CA ARG A 125 12.25 -23.56 -13.32
C ARG A 125 12.51 -23.70 -11.82
N LEU A 126 11.90 -22.86 -10.99
CA LEU A 126 11.96 -23.00 -9.55
C LEU A 126 11.06 -24.16 -9.11
N ARG A 127 11.65 -25.16 -8.46
CA ARG A 127 10.95 -26.33 -7.94
C ARG A 127 10.87 -26.30 -6.42
N GLY A 128 9.76 -26.81 -5.89
CA GLY A 128 9.54 -26.97 -4.45
C GLY A 128 8.84 -25.80 -3.77
N ALA A 129 8.53 -24.71 -4.48
CA ALA A 129 7.67 -23.67 -3.92
C ALA A 129 6.24 -24.18 -3.81
N GLN A 130 5.56 -23.75 -2.75
CA GLN A 130 4.18 -24.12 -2.46
C GLN A 130 3.44 -22.91 -1.90
N VAL A 131 2.12 -22.89 -2.10
CA VAL A 131 1.22 -21.92 -1.46
C VAL A 131 0.84 -22.47 -0.09
N GLY A 132 0.73 -21.61 0.91
CA GLY A 132 0.09 -21.96 2.17
C GLY A 132 -0.76 -20.82 2.71
N GLU A 133 -1.53 -21.15 3.72
CA GLU A 133 -2.28 -20.20 4.52
C GLU A 133 -1.44 -19.79 5.72
N ARG A 134 -1.17 -18.49 5.83
CA ARG A 134 -0.47 -17.89 6.96
C ARG A 134 -0.86 -16.44 7.06
N ASP A 135 -1.54 -16.09 8.14
CA ASP A 135 -1.76 -14.71 8.51
C ASP A 135 -0.42 -14.01 8.73
N THR A 136 -0.12 -13.08 7.83
CA THR A 136 1.07 -12.25 7.89
C THR A 136 0.61 -10.80 7.96
N GLN A 137 0.92 -10.15 9.08
CA GLN A 137 0.68 -8.71 9.21
C GLN A 137 1.70 -7.96 8.37
N LEU A 138 1.18 -7.19 7.42
CA LEU A 138 1.92 -6.30 6.56
C LEU A 138 1.70 -4.87 7.06
N ALA A 139 2.79 -4.22 7.45
CA ALA A 139 2.77 -2.79 7.66
C ALA A 139 2.66 -2.08 6.30
N ARG A 140 1.52 -1.44 6.07
CA ARG A 140 1.27 -0.61 4.90
C ARG A 140 1.34 0.86 5.28
N VAL A 141 1.76 1.67 4.31
CA VAL A 141 1.66 3.12 4.41
C VAL A 141 0.66 3.63 3.39
N TRP A 142 -0.16 4.57 3.86
CA TRP A 142 -1.15 5.30 3.10
C TRP A 142 -0.83 6.79 3.23
N ILE A 143 -0.74 7.48 2.12
CA ILE A 143 -0.53 8.92 2.04
C ILE A 143 -1.89 9.56 1.82
N GLN A 144 -2.37 10.25 2.84
CA GLN A 144 -3.63 10.98 2.82
C GLN A 144 -3.39 12.41 2.33
N VAL A 145 -4.16 12.83 1.34
CA VAL A 145 -4.20 14.17 0.78
C VAL A 145 -5.55 14.77 1.14
N ARG A 146 -5.54 15.86 1.91
CA ARG A 146 -6.74 16.60 2.30
C ARG A 146 -7.06 17.71 1.30
N ASP A 147 -8.31 18.16 1.29
CA ASP A 147 -8.77 19.28 0.45
C ASP A 147 -8.49 19.03 -1.04
N VAL A 148 -8.97 17.88 -1.54
CA VAL A 148 -8.71 17.44 -2.91
C VAL A 148 -9.80 17.98 -3.85
N ASP A 149 -9.40 18.90 -4.73
CA ASP A 149 -10.23 19.36 -5.84
C ASP A 149 -10.18 18.40 -7.05
N ALA A 150 -11.09 18.59 -8.00
CA ALA A 150 -11.21 17.72 -9.18
C ALA A 150 -9.93 17.69 -10.04
N ALA A 151 -9.17 18.79 -10.12
CA ALA A 151 -7.93 18.83 -10.88
C ALA A 151 -6.82 18.07 -10.15
N LEU A 152 -6.72 18.20 -8.83
CA LEU A 152 -5.80 17.43 -8.00
C LEU A 152 -6.12 15.94 -8.00
N GLN A 153 -7.41 15.56 -7.92
CA GLN A 153 -7.84 14.17 -8.04
C GLN A 153 -7.39 13.54 -9.35
N ALA A 154 -7.56 14.24 -10.49
CA ALA A 154 -7.13 13.75 -11.79
C ALA A 154 -5.61 13.50 -11.82
N LYS A 155 -4.82 14.41 -11.25
CA LYS A 155 -3.36 14.26 -11.13
C LYS A 155 -2.97 13.09 -10.22
N LEU A 156 -3.60 12.94 -9.06
CA LEU A 156 -3.33 11.82 -8.15
C LEU A 156 -3.64 10.48 -8.81
N LYS A 157 -4.72 10.41 -9.60
CA LYS A 157 -5.07 9.21 -10.36
C LYS A 157 -4.02 8.86 -11.42
N ASP A 158 -3.53 9.85 -12.16
CA ASP A 158 -2.45 9.69 -13.15
C ASP A 158 -1.15 9.19 -12.48
N ILE A 159 -0.76 9.82 -11.37
CA ILE A 159 0.41 9.42 -10.58
C ILE A 159 0.25 7.99 -10.03
N ALA A 160 -0.94 7.64 -9.52
CA ALA A 160 -1.21 6.30 -9.01
C ALA A 160 -1.12 5.23 -10.12
N GLN A 161 -1.52 5.56 -11.36
CA GLN A 161 -1.36 4.67 -12.51
C GLN A 161 0.11 4.47 -12.91
N ALA A 162 0.98 5.43 -12.62
CA ALA A 162 2.43 5.30 -12.85
C ALA A 162 3.13 4.35 -11.86
N LEU A 163 2.48 3.99 -10.75
CA LEU A 163 3.04 3.11 -9.72
C LEU A 163 2.23 1.81 -9.58
N PRO A 164 2.74 0.68 -10.13
CA PRO A 164 2.06 -0.60 -10.02
C PRO A 164 2.01 -1.08 -8.57
N GLY A 165 0.88 -1.67 -8.17
CA GLY A 165 0.69 -2.17 -6.81
C GLY A 165 0.25 -1.12 -5.79
N THR A 166 -0.08 0.09 -6.24
CA THR A 166 -0.66 1.13 -5.39
C THR A 166 -2.17 1.23 -5.61
N GLU A 167 -2.88 1.70 -4.58
CA GLU A 167 -4.32 1.91 -4.64
C GLU A 167 -4.65 3.34 -4.21
N LEU A 168 -5.46 4.02 -5.00
CA LEU A 168 -6.03 5.32 -4.64
C LEU A 168 -7.48 5.12 -4.24
N ARG A 169 -7.82 5.51 -3.02
CA ARG A 169 -9.17 5.42 -2.47
C ARG A 169 -9.54 6.72 -1.76
N GLU A 170 -10.82 6.92 -1.50
CA GLU A 170 -11.25 8.00 -0.62
C GLU A 170 -10.75 7.71 0.78
N CYS A 171 -10.35 8.76 1.52
CA CYS A 171 -10.00 8.57 2.90
C CYS A 171 -11.18 7.91 3.61
N ALA A 172 -10.92 6.87 4.41
CA ALA A 172 -11.96 6.37 5.29
C ALA A 172 -12.33 7.52 6.23
N SER A 173 -13.45 8.20 5.93
CA SER A 173 -14.02 9.24 6.77
C SER A 173 -14.23 8.63 8.14
N GLY A 174 -13.31 8.93 9.06
CA GLY A 174 -13.43 8.52 10.45
C GLY A 174 -14.74 9.11 10.98
N ASN A 175 -15.60 8.23 11.45
CA ASN A 175 -16.68 8.56 12.36
C ASN A 175 -16.09 9.19 13.63
#